data_AF-A0A803XTY9-F1
#
_entry.id   AF-A0A803XTY9-F1
#
_cell.length_a   1.000
_cell.length_b   1.000
_cell.length_c   1.000
_cell.angle_alpha   90.00
_cell.angle_beta   90.00
_cell.angle_gamma   90.00
#
_symmetry.space_group_name_H-M   'P 1'
#
loop_
_entity.id
_entity.type
_entity.pdbx_description
1 polymer ?
#
loop_
_entity_poly.entity_id
_entity_poly.type
_entity_poly.pdbx_seq_one_letter_code
_entity_poly.pdbx_strand_id
1 'polypeptide(L)'
;MSLKPRVVDFDETWNKLLTTIKAVVMLDYVERATWNDRFSDIYALCVAYPEPLGERLYTETKIFLENHVRHLHKVTHAVTDVCVSTLLTLFSTLWRVFVLFT
;
A
#
# COMPACT_ATOMS: atom_id res chain seq x y z
N MET A 1 15.47 17.40 -4.86
CA MET A 1 14.28 18.06 -4.26
C MET A 1 14.75 19.01 -3.16
N SER A 2 14.11 20.18 -3.00
CA SER A 2 14.32 21.07 -1.85
C SER A 2 13.53 20.53 -0.65
N LEU A 3 14.12 20.52 0.55
CA LEU A 3 13.46 20.08 1.80
C LEU A 3 12.49 21.13 2.40
N LYS A 4 12.29 22.26 1.71
CA LYS A 4 11.40 23.31 2.18
C LYS A 4 9.94 22.89 2.00
N PRO A 5 9.05 23.22 2.97
CA PRO A 5 7.61 23.09 2.81
C PRO A 5 7.15 23.70 1.49
N ARG A 6 6.25 23.01 0.80
CA ARG A 6 5.69 23.46 -0.49
C ARG A 6 4.24 23.02 -0.60
N VAL A 7 3.53 23.64 -1.54
CA VAL A 7 2.20 23.16 -1.96
C VAL A 7 2.41 21.85 -2.71
N VAL A 8 1.66 20.82 -2.29
CA VAL A 8 1.70 19.48 -2.88
C VAL A 8 0.28 19.10 -3.24
N ASP A 9 0.08 18.62 -4.47
CA ASP A 9 -1.17 17.97 -4.85
C ASP A 9 -1.21 16.58 -4.21
N PHE A 10 -2.16 16.39 -3.29
CA PHE A 10 -2.31 15.12 -2.59
C PHE A 10 -2.68 14.00 -3.55
N ASP A 11 -3.65 14.21 -4.44
CA ASP A 11 -4.23 13.14 -5.26
C ASP A 11 -3.24 12.69 -6.33
N GLU A 12 -2.46 13.61 -6.90
CA GLU A 12 -1.36 13.26 -7.82
C GLU A 12 -0.29 12.41 -7.11
N THR A 13 0.13 12.82 -5.93
CA THR A 13 1.19 12.14 -5.17
C THR A 13 0.72 10.80 -4.62
N TRP A 14 -0.52 10.75 -4.13
CA TRP A 14 -1.16 9.54 -3.61
C TRP A 14 -1.33 8.50 -4.70
N ASN A 15 -1.73 8.86 -5.91
CA ASN A 15 -1.85 7.90 -7.01
C ASN A 15 -0.51 7.21 -7.32
N LYS A 16 0.60 7.96 -7.32
CA LYS A 16 1.95 7.40 -7.50
C LYS A 16 2.32 6.47 -6.34
N LEU A 17 2.11 6.91 -5.11
CA LEU A 17 2.34 6.09 -3.91
C LEU A 17 1.50 4.80 -3.95
N LEU A 18 0.22 4.89 -4.26
CA LEU A 18 -0.72 3.78 -4.27
C LEU A 18 -0.32 2.69 -5.28
N THR A 19 0.19 3.06 -6.46
CA THR A 19 0.70 2.06 -7.41
C THR A 19 1.88 1.27 -6.83
N THR A 20 2.78 1.95 -6.11
CA THR A 20 3.91 1.29 -5.46
C THR A 20 3.45 0.45 -4.27
N ILE A 21 2.55 0.96 -3.42
CA ILE A 21 1.97 0.23 -2.29
C ILE A 21 1.28 -1.05 -2.76
N LYS A 22 0.49 -0.99 -3.85
CA LYS A 22 -0.14 -2.17 -4.44
C LYS A 22 0.88 -3.23 -4.86
N ALA A 23 1.92 -2.83 -5.58
CA ALA A 23 2.97 -3.75 -6.01
C ALA A 23 3.66 -4.41 -4.80
N VAL A 24 4.01 -3.61 -3.78
CA VAL A 24 4.64 -4.09 -2.55
C VAL A 24 3.77 -5.12 -1.82
N VAL A 25 2.48 -4.81 -1.62
CA VAL A 25 1.54 -5.70 -0.93
C VAL A 25 1.29 -7.01 -1.71
N MET A 26 1.46 -7.00 -3.03
CA MET A 26 1.34 -8.18 -3.89
C MET A 26 2.67 -8.94 -4.10
N LEU A 27 3.77 -8.51 -3.46
CA LEU A 27 5.14 -8.96 -3.74
C LEU A 27 5.58 -8.81 -5.21
N ASP A 28 5.01 -7.86 -5.93
CA ASP A 28 5.44 -7.53 -7.27
C ASP A 28 6.74 -6.72 -7.26
N TYR A 29 7.42 -6.72 -8.42
CA TYR A 29 8.64 -5.96 -8.61
C TYR A 29 8.40 -4.45 -8.53
N VAL A 30 9.22 -3.77 -7.73
CA VAL A 30 9.32 -2.31 -7.69
C VAL A 30 10.74 -1.91 -8.00
N GLU A 31 10.90 -1.04 -9.00
CA GLU A 31 12.22 -0.51 -9.33
C GLU A 31 12.80 0.28 -8.15
N ARG A 32 14.08 0.07 -7.84
CA ARG A 32 14.75 0.71 -6.70
C ARG A 32 14.72 2.24 -6.75
N ALA A 33 14.85 2.84 -7.93
CA ALA A 33 14.75 4.29 -8.11
C ALA A 33 13.36 4.79 -7.71
N THR A 34 12.33 4.12 -8.24
CA THR A 34 10.91 4.39 -7.93
C THR A 34 10.65 4.23 -6.43
N TRP A 35 11.16 3.16 -5.79
CA TRP A 35 11.06 2.96 -4.33
C TRP A 35 11.69 4.11 -3.54
N ASN A 36 12.90 4.53 -3.92
CA ASN A 36 13.60 5.62 -3.25
C ASN A 36 12.84 6.95 -3.36
N ASP A 37 12.22 7.22 -4.50
CA ASP A 37 11.43 8.44 -4.70
C ASP A 37 10.19 8.49 -3.79
N ARG A 38 9.58 7.33 -3.47
CA ARG A 38 8.41 7.29 -2.57
C ARG A 38 8.70 7.83 -1.17
N PHE A 39 9.92 7.68 -0.66
CA PHE A 39 10.29 8.31 0.63
C PHE A 39 10.23 9.84 0.55
N SER A 40 10.65 10.42 -0.57
CA SER A 40 10.57 11.87 -0.79
C SER A 40 9.14 12.34 -0.93
N ASP A 41 8.28 11.55 -1.58
CA ASP A 41 6.85 11.84 -1.73
C ASP A 41 6.13 11.85 -0.37
N ILE A 42 6.39 10.84 0.48
CA ILE A 42 5.85 10.77 1.84
C ILE A 42 6.31 11.98 2.66
N TYR A 43 7.61 12.29 2.64
CA TYR A 43 8.15 13.46 3.33
C TYR A 43 7.44 14.73 2.89
N ALA A 44 7.31 14.96 1.58
CA ALA A 44 6.68 16.16 1.02
C ALA A 44 5.21 16.30 1.44
N LEU A 45 4.46 15.21 1.55
CA LEU A 45 3.08 15.23 2.05
C LEU A 45 3.02 15.58 3.55
N CYS A 46 3.93 15.04 4.35
CA CYS A 46 3.97 15.29 5.80
C CYS A 46 4.36 16.74 6.14
N VAL A 47 5.18 17.40 5.31
CA VAL A 47 5.60 18.79 5.50
C VAL A 47 4.91 19.77 4.53
N ALA A 48 3.80 19.35 3.91
CA ALA A 48 3.08 20.16 2.95
C ALA A 48 2.52 21.46 3.56
N TYR A 49 2.32 22.46 2.70
CA TYR A 49 1.70 23.75 3.02
C TYR A 49 0.48 23.97 2.11
N PRO A 50 -0.64 24.55 2.58
CA PRO A 50 -0.85 25.26 3.85
C PRO A 50 -1.01 24.38 5.10
N GLU A 51 -1.38 23.11 4.93
CA GLU A 51 -1.58 22.17 6.03
C GLU A 51 -0.86 20.85 5.75
N PRO A 52 -0.40 20.14 6.80
CA PRO A 52 0.23 18.83 6.65
C PRO A 52 -0.80 17.78 6.22
N LEU A 53 -0.42 16.91 5.30
CA LEU A 53 -1.31 15.91 4.70
C LEU A 53 -1.11 14.50 5.28
N GLY A 54 -0.38 14.38 6.39
CA GLY A 54 -0.04 13.08 7.01
C GLY A 54 -1.26 12.29 7.50
N GLU A 55 -2.23 12.96 8.13
CA GLU A 55 -3.48 12.31 8.59
C GLU A 55 -4.31 11.78 7.42
N ARG A 56 -4.40 12.55 6.32
CA ARG A 56 -5.08 12.12 5.09
C ARG A 56 -4.36 10.92 4.47
N LEU A 57 -3.02 10.95 4.41
CA LEU A 57 -2.21 9.84 3.91
C LEU A 57 -2.45 8.55 4.71
N TYR A 58 -2.47 8.64 6.04
CA TYR A 58 -2.77 7.49 6.90
C TYR A 58 -4.17 6.94 6.65
N THR A 59 -5.17 7.82 6.59
CA THR A 59 -6.57 7.44 6.37
C THR A 59 -6.76 6.71 5.04
N GLU A 60 -6.22 7.25 3.95
CA GLU A 60 -6.27 6.63 2.62
C GLU A 60 -5.54 5.28 2.58
N THR A 61 -4.38 5.18 3.24
CA THR A 61 -3.63 3.92 3.36
C THR A 61 -4.43 2.87 4.12
N LYS A 62 -5.06 3.25 5.23
CA LYS A 62 -5.94 2.37 6.01
C LYS A 62 -7.11 1.87 5.17
N ILE A 63 -7.82 2.77 4.48
CA ILE A 63 -8.96 2.42 3.61
C ILE A 63 -8.51 1.43 2.52
N PHE A 64 -7.36 1.68 1.89
CA PHE A 64 -6.80 0.78 0.89
C PHE A 64 -6.55 -0.62 1.46
N LEU A 65 -5.86 -0.71 2.60
CA LEU A 65 -5.53 -2.00 3.24
C LEU A 65 -6.78 -2.76 3.67
N GLU A 66 -7.76 -2.08 4.27
CA GLU A 66 -9.04 -2.71 4.65
C GLU A 66 -9.78 -3.28 3.42
N ASN A 67 -9.82 -2.52 2.32
CA ASN A 67 -10.45 -2.97 1.08
C ASN A 67 -9.69 -4.14 0.46
N HIS A 68 -8.35 -4.12 0.51
CA HIS A 68 -7.51 -5.20 0.02
C HIS A 68 -7.74 -6.50 0.81
N VAL A 69 -7.76 -6.43 2.14
CA VAL A 69 -8.04 -7.60 3.00
C VAL A 69 -9.46 -8.14 2.76
N ARG A 70 -10.47 -7.27 2.65
CA ARG A 70 -11.84 -7.69 2.30
C ARG A 70 -11.89 -8.37 0.93
N HIS A 71 -11.11 -7.91 -0.04
CA HIS A 71 -11.02 -8.53 -1.36
C HIS A 71 -10.38 -9.92 -1.27
N LEU A 72 -9.23 -10.06 -0.60
CA LEU A 72 -8.58 -11.36 -0.38
C LEU A 72 -9.52 -12.34 0.32
N HIS A 73 -10.23 -11.89 1.35
CA HIS A 73 -11.22 -12.70 2.05
C HIS A 73 -12.33 -13.22 1.11
N LYS A 74 -12.86 -12.36 0.25
CA LYS A 74 -13.86 -12.77 -0.76
C LYS A 74 -13.27 -13.80 -1.74
N VAL A 75 -12.04 -13.61 -2.21
CA VAL A 75 -11.37 -14.56 -3.10
C VAL A 75 -11.17 -15.91 -2.40
N THR A 76 -10.69 -15.92 -1.16
CA THR A 76 -10.52 -17.17 -0.40
C THR A 76 -11.84 -17.89 -0.13
N HIS A 77 -12.92 -17.14 0.12
CA HIS A 77 -14.26 -17.69 0.33
C HIS A 77 -14.94 -18.15 -0.97
N ALA A 78 -14.63 -17.57 -2.13
CA ALA A 78 -15.14 -18.04 -3.42
C ALA A 78 -14.47 -19.37 -3.86
N VAL A 79 -13.27 -19.65 -3.35
CA VAL A 79 -12.49 -20.87 -3.67
C VAL A 79 -12.90 -22.08 -2.80
N THR A 80 -13.98 -21.98 -2.01
CA THR A 80 -14.45 -23.05 -1.10
C THR A 80 -15.04 -24.30 -1.79
N ASP A 81 -14.94 -24.43 -3.11
CA ASP A 81 -15.14 -25.71 -3.82
C ASP A 81 -13.84 -26.54 -3.93
N VAL A 82 -12.73 -26.07 -3.36
CA VAL A 82 -11.42 -26.75 -3.40
C VAL A 82 -10.96 -27.18 -1.99
N CYS A 83 -10.35 -28.36 -1.92
CA CYS A 83 -9.90 -29.09 -0.73
C CYS A 83 -9.18 -28.22 0.33
N VAL A 84 -9.49 -28.46 1.62
CA VAL A 84 -9.00 -27.75 2.84
C VAL A 84 -7.47 -27.57 2.89
N SER A 85 -6.71 -28.52 2.34
CA SER A 85 -5.24 -28.44 2.24
C SER A 85 -4.75 -27.29 1.37
N THR A 86 -5.50 -26.95 0.31
CA THR A 86 -5.18 -25.83 -0.59
C THR A 86 -5.45 -24.49 0.08
N LEU A 87 -6.52 -24.40 0.89
CA LEU A 87 -6.87 -23.20 1.65
C LEU A 87 -5.80 -22.83 2.68
N LEU A 88 -5.32 -23.82 3.46
CA LEU A 88 -4.23 -23.64 4.43
C LEU A 88 -2.93 -23.19 3.75
N THR A 89 -2.63 -23.77 2.59
CA THR A 89 -1.44 -23.40 1.81
C THR A 89 -1.56 -21.96 1.28
N LEU A 90 -2.73 -21.59 0.73
CA LEU A 90 -3.00 -20.25 0.22
C LEU A 90 -2.96 -19.19 1.34
N PHE A 91 -3.58 -19.47 2.48
CA PHE A 91 -3.53 -18.60 3.66
C PHE A 91 -2.11 -18.44 4.19
N SER A 92 -1.34 -19.52 4.29
CA SER A 92 0.06 -19.45 4.73
C SER A 92 0.94 -18.64 3.77
N THR A 93 0.64 -18.66 2.48
CA THR A 93 1.36 -17.92 1.44
C THR A 93 1.01 -16.44 1.51
N LEU A 94 -0.28 -16.11 1.58
CA LEU A 94 -0.77 -14.73 1.75
C LEU A 94 -0.30 -14.11 3.08
N TRP A 95 -0.23 -14.90 4.15
CA TRP A 95 0.31 -14.45 5.43
C TRP A 95 1.80 -14.16 5.37
N ARG A 96 2.60 -15.01 4.70
CA ARG A 96 4.03 -14.76 4.49
C ARG A 96 4.29 -13.50 3.68
N VAL A 97 3.46 -13.25 2.65
CA VAL A 97 3.49 -12.00 1.87
C VAL A 97 3.24 -10.78 2.77
N PHE A 98 2.24 -10.86 3.65
CA PHE A 98 1.83 -9.75 4.49
C PHE A 98 2.80 -9.47 5.66
N VAL A 99 3.33 -10.51 6.31
CA VAL A 99 4.16 -10.39 7.52
C VAL A 99 5.62 -9.98 7.26
N LEU A 100 6.12 -10.10 6.02
CA LEU A 100 7.43 -9.51 5.66
C LEU A 100 7.50 -7.98 5.88
N PHE A 101 6.37 -7.31 6.13
CA PHE A 101 6.26 -5.87 6.30
C PHE A 101 5.84 -5.40 7.72
N THR A 102 5.75 -6.28 8.71
CA THR A 102 5.62 -5.94 10.16
C THR A 102 6.90 -6.25 10.91
#